data_AF-L8G670-F1
#
_entry.id   AF-L8G670-F1
#
_cell.length_a   1.000
_cell.length_b   1.000
_cell.length_c   1.000
_cell.angle_alpha   90.00
_cell.angle_beta   90.00
_cell.angle_gamma   90.00
#
_symmetry.space_group_name_H-M   'P 1'
#
loop_
_entity.id
_entity.type
_entity.pdbx_description
1 polymer ?
#
loop_
_entity_poly.entity_id
_entity_poly.type
_entity_poly.pdbx_seq_one_letter_code
_entity_poly.pdbx_strand_id
1 'polypeptide(L)'
;MPAQKMVRKAPRKKPALAKKPAKRRQRTGVKALREIKRYQKTTELLVPRAPFVRLLRGILFDLSKDMRIQASAVSALQEAAETTLVREFEMTQLAAIHAKRVTIQQKDMKLVQAMRLHMTGFSFPGNNV
;
A
#
# COMPACT_ATOMS: atom_id res chain seq x y z
N MET A 1 -10.65 -28.72 -81.10
CA MET A 1 -11.35 -28.11 -79.95
C MET A 1 -10.57 -28.42 -78.67
N PRO A 2 -9.86 -27.48 -78.03
CA PRO A 2 -9.09 -27.78 -76.83
C PRO A 2 -9.95 -27.70 -75.57
N ALA A 3 -9.80 -28.68 -74.67
CA ALA A 3 -10.56 -28.80 -73.43
C ALA A 3 -10.06 -27.82 -72.34
N GLN A 4 -11.02 -27.15 -71.70
CA GLN A 4 -10.82 -26.13 -70.68
C GLN A 4 -10.48 -26.77 -69.32
N LYS A 5 -9.29 -26.52 -68.77
CA LYS A 5 -8.90 -26.99 -67.43
C LYS A 5 -9.56 -26.15 -66.34
N MET A 6 -10.43 -26.76 -65.53
CA MET A 6 -10.98 -26.15 -64.31
C MET A 6 -9.90 -26.07 -63.21
N VAL A 7 -9.58 -24.84 -62.77
CA VAL A 7 -8.67 -24.59 -61.64
C VAL A 7 -9.47 -24.67 -60.34
N ARG A 8 -9.22 -25.69 -59.52
CA ARG A 8 -9.82 -25.82 -58.17
C ARG A 8 -9.04 -24.92 -57.19
N LYS A 9 -9.70 -23.88 -56.67
CA LYS A 9 -9.15 -22.96 -55.68
C LYS A 9 -9.11 -23.62 -54.29
N ALA A 10 -7.93 -23.77 -53.71
CA ALA A 10 -7.75 -24.36 -52.38
C ALA A 10 -8.39 -23.48 -51.28
N PRO A 11 -8.96 -24.08 -50.21
CA PRO A 11 -9.57 -23.32 -49.12
C PRO A 11 -8.48 -22.56 -48.34
N ARG A 12 -8.61 -21.23 -48.23
CA ARG A 12 -7.76 -20.40 -47.38
C ARG A 12 -7.87 -20.86 -45.92
N LYS A 13 -6.75 -21.29 -45.33
CA LYS A 13 -6.61 -21.51 -43.88
C LYS A 13 -7.04 -20.24 -43.13
N LYS A 14 -8.04 -20.34 -42.25
CA LYS A 14 -8.41 -19.29 -41.29
C LYS A 14 -7.23 -19.05 -40.34
N PRO A 15 -6.89 -17.80 -39.97
CA PRO A 15 -5.86 -17.57 -38.97
C PRO A 15 -6.32 -18.20 -37.65
N ALA A 16 -5.49 -19.11 -37.11
CA ALA A 16 -5.74 -19.68 -35.80
C ALA A 16 -5.82 -18.53 -34.78
N LEU A 17 -6.90 -18.49 -34.01
CA LEU A 17 -7.09 -17.54 -32.91
C LEU A 17 -5.89 -17.69 -31.97
N ALA A 18 -4.96 -16.72 -31.99
CA ALA A 18 -3.77 -16.75 -31.16
C ALA A 18 -4.21 -16.84 -29.70
N LYS A 19 -3.95 -17.98 -29.04
CA LYS A 19 -4.19 -18.16 -27.61
C LYS A 19 -3.44 -17.03 -26.90
N LYS A 20 -4.18 -16.13 -26.22
CA LYS A 20 -3.57 -15.09 -25.38
C LYS A 20 -2.57 -15.77 -24.44
N PRO A 21 -1.29 -15.35 -24.41
CA PRO A 21 -0.32 -15.97 -23.53
C PRO A 21 -0.83 -15.86 -22.09
N ALA A 22 -0.79 -16.97 -21.36
CA ALA A 22 -1.21 -17.02 -19.97
C ALA A 22 -0.46 -15.93 -19.19
N LYS A 23 -1.20 -15.10 -18.45
CA LYS A 23 -0.63 -13.97 -17.71
C LYS A 23 0.30 -14.52 -16.64
N ARG A 24 1.62 -14.45 -16.88
CA ARG A 24 2.64 -15.03 -16.00
C ARG A 24 2.53 -14.43 -14.60
N ARG A 25 2.18 -15.25 -13.61
CA ARG A 25 2.11 -14.82 -12.21
C ARG A 25 3.51 -14.49 -11.71
N GLN A 26 3.67 -13.32 -11.11
CA GLN A 26 4.92 -12.97 -10.44
C GLN A 26 5.09 -13.83 -9.18
N ARG A 27 6.33 -14.19 -8.85
CA ARG A 27 6.64 -14.90 -7.61
C ARG A 27 6.22 -14.05 -6.41
N THR A 28 5.73 -14.73 -5.36
CA THR A 28 5.39 -14.10 -4.09
C THR A 28 6.59 -13.29 -3.58
N GLY A 29 6.35 -12.10 -3.04
CA GLY A 29 7.40 -11.19 -2.56
C GLY A 29 8.00 -10.26 -3.62
N VAL A 30 8.03 -10.62 -4.91
CA VAL A 30 8.62 -9.75 -5.96
C VAL A 30 7.85 -8.43 -6.11
N LYS A 31 6.52 -8.47 -5.99
CA LYS A 31 5.68 -7.26 -5.99
C LYS A 31 5.96 -6.37 -4.79
N ALA A 32 5.95 -6.96 -3.60
CA ALA A 32 6.22 -6.25 -2.35
C ALA A 32 7.60 -5.56 -2.38
N LEU A 33 8.66 -6.25 -2.83
CA LEU A 33 9.99 -5.65 -2.95
C LEU A 33 10.05 -4.50 -3.96
N ARG A 34 9.26 -4.57 -5.04
CA ARG A 34 9.16 -3.48 -6.02
C ARG A 34 8.43 -2.28 -5.43
N GLU A 35 7.34 -2.53 -4.71
CA GLU A 35 6.56 -1.49 -4.04
C GLU A 35 7.38 -0.78 -2.96
N ILE A 36 8.11 -1.53 -2.12
CA ILE A 36 9.03 -0.96 -1.11
C ILE A 36 10.03 -0.02 -1.78
N LYS A 37 10.72 -0.47 -2.85
CA LYS A 37 11.70 0.37 -3.56
C LYS A 37 11.06 1.60 -4.20
N ARG A 38 9.84 1.48 -4.73
CA ARG A 38 9.10 2.61 -5.31
C ARG A 38 8.79 3.65 -4.23
N TYR A 39 8.16 3.23 -3.13
CA TYR A 39 7.71 4.11 -2.07
C TYR A 39 8.85 4.71 -1.24
N GLN A 40 9.99 4.04 -1.15
CA GLN A 40 11.20 4.62 -0.55
C GLN A 40 11.87 5.68 -1.43
N LYS A 41 11.64 5.65 -2.75
CA LYS A 41 12.21 6.62 -3.70
C LYS A 41 11.35 7.87 -3.86
N THR A 42 10.05 7.74 -3.65
CA THR A 42 9.06 8.81 -3.82
C THR A 42 8.60 9.36 -2.48
N THR A 43 8.15 10.61 -2.46
CA THR A 43 7.60 11.26 -1.26
C THR A 43 6.09 11.54 -1.40
N GLU A 44 5.39 10.75 -2.21
CA GLU A 44 3.94 10.87 -2.38
C GLU A 44 3.20 10.42 -1.12
N LEU A 45 2.15 11.16 -0.73
CA LEU A 45 1.27 10.76 0.37
C LEU A 45 0.47 9.52 -0.03
N LEU A 46 0.48 8.50 0.82
CA LEU A 46 -0.12 7.19 0.54
C LEU A 46 -1.56 7.08 1.07
N VAL A 47 -1.92 7.88 2.07
CA VAL A 47 -3.29 7.91 2.59
C VAL A 47 -4.14 8.83 1.72
N PRO A 48 -5.30 8.36 1.21
CA PRO A 48 -6.19 9.24 0.46
C PRO A 48 -6.68 10.42 1.31
N ARG A 49 -6.52 11.63 0.78
CA ARG A 49 -6.80 12.89 1.50
C ARG A 49 -8.25 13.00 2.02
N ALA A 50 -9.23 12.56 1.23
CA ALA A 50 -10.64 12.70 1.60
C ALA A 50 -11.03 11.87 2.85
N PRO A 51 -10.70 10.57 2.95
CA PRO A 51 -10.82 9.79 4.19
C PRO A 51 -10.07 10.41 5.37
N PHE A 52 -8.84 10.88 5.16
CA PHE A 52 -8.06 11.52 6.23
C PHE A 52 -8.74 12.76 6.79
N VAL A 53 -9.26 13.63 5.91
CA VAL A 53 -10.02 14.82 6.31
C VAL A 53 -11.30 14.44 7.08
N ARG A 54 -12.02 13.39 6.65
CA ARG A 54 -13.21 12.91 7.37
C ARG A 54 -12.86 12.44 8.78
N LEU A 55 -11.77 11.69 8.93
CA LEU A 55 -11.27 11.24 10.23
C LEU A 55 -10.88 12.43 11.13
N LEU A 56 -10.11 13.38 10.59
CA LEU A 56 -9.75 14.59 11.33
C LEU A 56 -10.97 15.36 11.79
N ARG A 57 -11.99 15.52 10.94
CA ARG A 57 -13.24 16.19 11.29
C ARG A 57 -14.03 15.45 12.37
N GLY A 58 -14.02 14.12 12.35
CA GLY A 58 -14.61 13.30 13.42
C GLY A 58 -13.96 13.58 14.77
N ILE A 59 -12.62 13.51 14.83
CA ILE A 59 -11.86 13.79 16.06
C ILE A 59 -12.07 15.24 16.55
N LEU A 60 -12.10 16.20 15.62
CA LEU A 60 -12.28 17.61 15.97
C LEU A 60 -13.69 17.92 16.47
N PHE A 61 -14.70 17.23 15.95
CA PHE A 61 -16.08 17.39 16.40
C PHE A 61 -16.24 17.04 17.88
N ASP A 62 -15.52 16.00 18.34
CA ASP A 62 -15.50 15.60 19.75
C ASP A 62 -14.82 16.64 20.65
N LEU A 63 -13.93 17.46 20.08
CA LEU A 63 -13.19 18.49 20.82
C LEU A 63 -13.90 19.86 20.79
N SER A 64 -14.40 20.29 19.64
CA SER A 64 -15.10 21.58 19.46
C SER A 64 -15.95 21.56 18.18
N LYS A 65 -17.27 21.77 18.34
CA LYS A 65 -18.27 21.60 17.27
C LYS A 65 -18.11 22.58 16.08
N ASP A 66 -17.51 23.76 16.29
CA ASP A 66 -17.43 24.83 15.27
C ASP A 66 -16.01 25.11 14.74
N MET A 67 -15.05 24.18 14.96
CA MET A 67 -13.67 24.42 14.56
C MET A 67 -13.48 24.34 13.03
N ARG A 68 -12.96 25.41 12.43
CA ARG A 68 -12.54 25.44 11.02
C ARG A 68 -11.08 25.02 10.90
N ILE A 69 -10.76 24.17 9.93
CA ILE A 69 -9.40 23.68 9.68
C ILE A 69 -8.87 24.32 8.40
N GLN A 70 -7.69 24.91 8.48
CA GLN A 70 -6.98 25.42 7.31
C GLN A 70 -6.48 24.28 6.42
N ALA A 71 -6.47 24.49 5.09
CA ALA A 71 -6.02 23.47 4.15
C ALA A 71 -4.54 23.05 4.37
N SER A 72 -3.67 23.98 4.76
CA SER A 72 -2.27 23.71 5.10
C SER A 72 -2.12 22.90 6.39
N ALA A 73 -2.97 23.16 7.40
CA ALA A 73 -2.97 22.39 8.64
C ALA A 73 -3.35 20.92 8.39
N VAL A 74 -4.31 20.66 7.49
CA VAL A 74 -4.64 19.29 7.06
C VAL A 74 -3.41 18.61 6.44
N SER A 75 -2.68 19.29 5.56
CA SER A 75 -1.49 18.72 4.92
C SER A 75 -0.39 18.43 5.94
N ALA A 76 -0.11 19.36 6.84
CA ALA A 76 0.89 19.18 7.89
C ALA A 76 0.56 18.01 8.82
N LEU A 77 -0.71 17.88 9.22
CA LEU A 77 -1.18 16.74 10.02
C LEU A 77 -1.05 15.41 9.27
N GLN A 78 -1.34 15.41 7.98
CA GLN A 78 -1.20 14.21 7.15
C GLN A 78 0.26 13.78 7.02
N GLU A 79 1.15 14.71 6.71
CA GLU A 79 2.59 14.46 6.62
C GLU A 79 3.14 13.92 7.95
N ALA A 80 2.77 14.54 9.08
CA ALA A 80 3.19 14.09 10.40
C ALA A 80 2.66 12.68 10.72
N ALA A 81 1.39 12.39 10.39
CA ALA A 81 0.78 11.08 10.62
C ALA A 81 1.46 9.98 9.81
N GLU A 82 1.66 10.19 8.49
CA GLU A 82 2.31 9.21 7.63
C GLU A 82 3.77 9.00 8.02
N THR A 83 4.51 10.06 8.33
CA THR A 83 5.90 9.96 8.81
C THR A 83 6.01 9.15 10.11
N THR A 84 5.08 9.39 11.04
CA THR A 84 5.03 8.65 12.32
C THR A 84 4.74 7.17 12.07
N LEU A 85 3.80 6.84 11.19
CA LEU A 85 3.48 5.46 10.84
C LEU A 85 4.65 4.75 10.16
N VAL A 86 5.35 5.40 9.22
CA VAL A 86 6.54 4.83 8.57
C VAL A 86 7.61 4.51 9.61
N ARG A 87 7.90 5.44 10.52
CA ARG A 87 8.88 5.22 11.58
C ARG A 87 8.49 4.06 12.50
N GLU A 88 7.21 3.89 12.82
CA GLU A 88 6.77 2.73 13.60
C GLU A 88 6.85 1.42 12.83
N PHE A 89 6.57 1.43 11.53
CA PHE A 89 6.76 0.24 10.69
C PHE A 89 8.22 -0.17 10.56
N GLU A 90 9.15 0.78 10.52
CA GLU A 90 10.60 0.49 10.55
C GLU A 90 10.99 -0.22 11.84
N MET A 91 10.58 0.31 12.98
CA MET A 91 10.86 -0.29 14.29
C MET A 91 10.19 -1.66 14.44
N THR A 92 8.95 -1.82 13.95
CA THR A 92 8.28 -3.12 14.01
C THR A 92 8.92 -4.16 13.11
N GLN A 93 9.41 -3.74 11.95
CA GLN A 93 10.14 -4.63 11.06
C GLN A 93 11.42 -5.14 11.72
N LEU A 94 12.15 -4.28 12.44
CA LEU A 94 13.34 -4.70 13.21
C LEU A 94 12.97 -5.72 14.31
N ALA A 95 11.86 -5.51 15.02
CA ALA A 95 11.38 -6.46 16.02
C ALA A 95 10.97 -7.81 15.39
N ALA A 96 10.32 -7.81 14.23
CA ALA A 96 9.98 -9.04 13.51
C ALA A 96 11.23 -9.80 13.05
N ILE A 97 12.24 -9.09 12.53
CA ILE A 97 13.54 -9.67 12.13
C ILE A 97 14.27 -10.25 13.33
N HIS A 98 14.26 -9.55 14.47
CA HIS A 98 14.85 -10.05 15.72
C HIS A 98 14.23 -11.38 16.15
N ALA A 99 12.92 -11.55 15.93
CA ALA A 99 12.19 -12.79 16.15
C ALA A 99 12.27 -13.80 14.99
N LYS A 100 13.23 -13.66 14.07
CA LYS A 100 13.47 -14.52 12.89
C LYS A 100 12.27 -14.63 11.93
N ARG A 101 11.43 -13.60 11.85
CA ARG A 101 10.27 -13.52 10.94
C ARG A 101 10.44 -12.38 9.93
N VAL A 102 9.73 -12.51 8.81
CA VAL A 102 9.65 -11.46 7.76
C VAL A 102 8.28 -10.76 7.77
N THR A 103 7.26 -11.39 8.38
CA THR A 103 5.91 -10.84 8.51
C THR A 103 5.74 -10.17 9.86
N ILE A 104 5.44 -8.88 9.85
CA ILE A 104 5.08 -8.10 11.05
C ILE A 104 3.76 -8.58 11.64
N GLN A 105 3.64 -8.55 12.95
CA GLN A 105 2.47 -8.95 13.72
C GLN A 105 2.11 -7.89 14.77
N GLN A 106 0.88 -7.93 15.28
CA GLN A 106 0.43 -7.00 16.32
C GLN A 106 1.31 -7.03 17.58
N LYS A 107 1.86 -8.19 17.94
CA LYS A 107 2.79 -8.31 19.08
C LYS A 107 4.08 -7.54 18.89
N ASP A 108 4.55 -7.41 17.64
CA ASP A 108 5.73 -6.61 17.33
C ASP A 108 5.41 -5.12 17.53
N MET A 109 4.22 -4.67 17.10
CA MET A 109 3.76 -3.28 17.29
C MET A 109 3.61 -2.92 18.76
N LYS A 110 2.99 -3.81 19.54
CA LYS A 110 2.84 -3.64 20.99
C LYS A 110 4.20 -3.56 21.69
N LEU A 111 5.16 -4.39 21.29
CA LEU A 111 6.53 -4.35 21.84
C LEU A 111 7.21 -3.00 21.57
N VAL A 112 7.14 -2.50 20.33
CA VAL A 112 7.71 -1.19 19.97
C VAL A 112 7.06 -0.06 20.75
N GLN A 113 5.73 -0.08 20.89
CA GLN A 113 5.00 0.91 21.69
C GLN A 113 5.38 0.86 23.18
N ALA A 114 5.51 -0.35 23.75
CA ALA A 114 5.95 -0.52 25.13
C ALA A 114 7.38 -0.02 25.36
N MET A 115 8.31 -0.33 24.45
CA MET A 115 9.68 0.20 24.51
C MET A 115 9.71 1.72 24.41
N ARG A 116 8.95 2.30 23.47
CA ARG A 116 8.82 3.75 23.31
C ARG A 116 8.31 4.39 24.59
N LEU A 117 7.26 3.83 25.19
CA LEU A 117 6.72 4.30 26.46
C LEU A 117 7.79 4.31 27.57
N HIS A 118 8.55 3.24 27.71
CA HIS A 118 9.64 3.18 28.69
C HIS A 118 10.76 4.18 28.43
N MET A 119 11.07 4.47 27.16
CA MET A 119 12.18 5.36 26.79
C MET A 119 11.82 6.84 26.81
N THR A 120 10.62 7.21 26.36
CA THR A 120 10.21 8.61 26.18
C THR A 120 9.11 9.05 27.13
N GLY A 121 8.50 8.13 27.89
CA GLY A 121 7.32 8.41 28.72
C GLY A 121 6.05 8.69 27.92
N PHE A 122 6.10 8.61 26.59
CA PHE A 122 4.96 8.94 25.73
C PHE A 122 4.14 7.68 25.41
N SER A 123 2.86 7.70 25.78
CA SER A 123 1.87 6.70 25.36
C SER A 123 0.84 7.35 24.46
N PHE A 124 0.43 6.65 23.39
CA PHE A 124 -0.74 7.07 22.64
C PHE A 124 -2.00 6.84 23.50
N PRO A 125 -2.88 7.85 23.63
CA PRO A 125 -4.11 7.71 24.40
C PRO A 125 -4.99 6.59 23.79
N GLY A 126 -5.53 5.72 24.65
CA GLY A 126 -6.33 4.56 24.24
C GLY A 126 -5.65 3.19 24.40
N ASN A 127 -4.33 3.15 24.66
CA ASN A 127 -3.66 1.96 25.20
C ASN A 127 -3.88 1.90 26.71
N ASN A 128 -5.10 1.55 27.13
CA ASN A 128 -5.28 0.97 28.46
C ASN A 128 -4.74 -0.45 28.40
N VAL A 129 -3.92 -0.78 29.40
CA VAL A 129 -3.38 -2.11 29.70
C VAL A 129 -4.45 -3.19 29.54
#